data_AF-A0A9P6ATN2-F1
#
_entry.id   AF-A0A9P6ATN2-F1
#
_cell.length_a   1.000
_cell.length_b   1.000
_cell.length_c   1.000
_cell.angle_alpha   90.00
_cell.angle_beta   90.00
_cell.angle_gamma   90.00
#
_symmetry.space_group_name_H-M   'P 1'
#
loop_
_entity.id
_entity.type
_entity.pdbx_description
1 polymer ?
#
loop_
_entity_poly.entity_id
_entity_poly.type
_entity_poly.pdbx_seq_one_letter_code
_entity_poly.pdbx_strand_id
1 'polypeptide(L)'
;MCANLSLFTLPHEILTRIFALLEGRHIARCSAVCSYFKDIVGCSAVLQYFIKLDMFGYLDVSGSVDVPAISATRLSQLGRHIDAWNKLDWMESHIRVPFQYEDFGILCQGIIAMFNLKSVCCIQLPHLMRGIQFRTWTLGDFSFPIYQIEIDPSNNLLVVMSRILVRVSLSISSRFPIKARIQELQVTFFSRPL
;
A
#
# COMPACT_ATOMS: atom_id res chain seq x y z
N MET A 1 45.76 15.87 22.74
CA MET A 1 45.13 14.90 23.67
C MET A 1 43.75 14.58 23.13
N CYS A 2 43.59 13.44 22.46
CA CYS A 2 42.27 12.99 22.02
C CYS A 2 41.55 12.42 23.23
N ALA A 3 40.48 13.08 23.69
CA ALA A 3 39.63 12.51 24.72
C ALA A 3 39.05 11.20 24.17
N ASN A 4 39.31 10.08 24.85
CA ASN A 4 38.64 8.81 24.58
C ASN A 4 37.16 9.00 24.91
N LEU A 5 36.35 9.33 23.91
CA LEU A 5 34.90 9.36 24.00
C LEU A 5 34.41 7.92 24.16
N SER A 6 34.13 7.55 25.40
CA SER A 6 33.49 6.29 25.73
C SER A 6 32.00 6.39 25.34
N LEU A 7 31.48 5.41 24.60
CA LEU A 7 30.04 5.34 24.28
C LEU A 7 29.17 5.36 25.55
N PHE A 8 29.70 4.88 26.68
CA PHE A 8 28.99 4.83 27.97
C PHE A 8 28.82 6.19 28.65
N THR A 9 29.51 7.24 28.18
CA THR A 9 29.31 8.60 28.70
C THR A 9 28.24 9.39 27.95
N LEU A 10 27.69 8.83 26.86
CA LEU A 10 26.62 9.48 26.11
C LEU A 10 25.28 9.35 26.83
N PRO A 11 24.40 10.37 26.76
CA PRO A 11 23.03 10.26 27.25
C PRO A 11 22.23 9.15 26.53
N HIS A 12 21.25 8.59 27.24
CA HIS A 12 20.38 7.53 26.72
C HIS A 12 19.68 7.93 25.41
N GLU A 13 19.26 9.18 25.29
CA GLU A 13 18.57 9.72 24.13
C GLU A 13 19.45 9.74 22.89
N ILE A 14 20.74 10.04 23.07
CA ILE A 14 21.71 10.07 21.97
C ILE A 14 22.00 8.64 21.49
N LEU A 15 22.24 7.71 22.42
CA LEU A 15 22.42 6.30 22.08
C LEU A 15 21.17 5.70 21.42
N THR A 16 19.99 6.08 21.90
CA THR A 16 18.71 5.68 21.27
C THR A 16 18.63 6.15 19.83
N ARG A 17 19.01 7.41 19.55
CA ARG A 17 19.04 7.95 18.18
C ARG A 17 20.08 7.25 17.31
N ILE A 18 21.26 6.94 17.85
CA ILE A 18 22.31 6.19 17.14
C ILE A 18 21.78 4.79 16.78
N PHE A 19 21.15 4.09 17.72
CA PHE A 19 20.58 2.77 17.47
C PHE A 19 19.40 2.83 16.50
N ALA A 20 18.61 3.92 16.50
CA ALA A 20 17.52 4.12 15.56
C ALA A 20 17.97 4.26 14.09
N LEU A 21 19.27 4.49 13.84
CA LEU A 21 19.85 4.47 12.49
C LEU A 21 20.15 3.05 11.98
N LEU A 22 20.02 2.04 12.83
CA LEU A 22 20.28 0.64 12.52
C LEU A 22 18.99 -0.09 12.18
N GLU A 23 19.10 -1.17 11.40
CA GLU A 23 17.97 -2.08 11.19
C GLU A 23 17.68 -2.90 12.47
N GLY A 24 16.44 -3.37 12.62
CA GLY A 24 15.96 -4.08 13.80
C GLY A 24 16.87 -5.21 14.28
N ARG A 25 17.34 -6.08 13.37
CA ARG A 25 18.29 -7.18 13.67
C ARG A 25 19.62 -6.69 14.26
N HIS A 26 20.10 -5.54 13.84
CA HIS A 26 21.34 -4.97 14.35
C HIS A 26 21.13 -4.38 15.75
N ILE A 27 19.99 -3.70 15.98
CA ILE A 27 19.58 -3.23 17.31
C ILE A 27 19.47 -4.42 18.28
N ALA A 28 18.82 -5.51 17.85
CA ALA A 28 18.69 -6.73 18.65
C ALA A 28 20.05 -7.37 18.99
N ARG A 29 21.05 -7.28 18.10
CA ARG A 29 22.42 -7.72 18.41
C ARG A 29 23.11 -6.78 19.39
N CYS A 30 22.91 -5.48 19.30
CA CYS A 30 23.46 -4.50 20.24
C CYS A 30 22.97 -4.75 21.68
N SER A 31 21.72 -5.18 21.86
CA SER A 31 21.19 -5.51 23.20
C SER A 31 21.85 -6.74 23.84
N ALA A 32 22.50 -7.60 23.04
CA ALA A 32 23.26 -8.75 23.54
C ALA A 32 24.72 -8.41 23.92
N VAL A 33 25.20 -7.19 23.64
CA VAL A 33 26.59 -6.79 23.90
C VAL A 33 26.82 -6.53 25.40
N CYS A 34 25.93 -5.79 26.04
CA CYS A 34 26.02 -5.48 27.47
C CYS A 34 24.66 -5.13 28.08
N SER A 35 24.55 -5.18 29.41
CA SER A 35 23.31 -4.83 30.14
C SER A 35 22.87 -3.39 29.87
N TYR A 36 23.81 -2.45 29.78
CA TYR A 36 23.49 -1.05 29.50
C TYR A 36 22.78 -0.86 28.14
N PHE A 37 23.25 -1.54 27.08
CA PHE A 37 22.59 -1.49 25.78
C PHE A 37 21.27 -2.24 25.77
N LYS A 38 21.18 -3.34 26.52
CA LYS A 38 19.93 -4.05 26.75
C LYS A 38 18.88 -3.13 27.38
N ASP A 39 19.27 -2.33 28.36
CA ASP A 39 18.38 -1.40 29.06
C ASP A 39 17.93 -0.27 28.13
N ILE A 40 18.84 0.33 27.34
CA ILE A 40 18.49 1.34 26.32
C ILE A 40 17.43 0.80 25.35
N VAL A 41 17.66 -0.39 24.80
CA VAL A 41 16.72 -1.04 23.87
C VAL A 41 15.41 -1.40 24.57
N GLY A 42 15.48 -1.90 25.80
CA GLY A 42 14.32 -2.29 26.62
C GLY A 42 13.48 -1.11 27.12
N CYS A 43 14.04 0.09 27.24
CA CYS A 43 13.31 1.29 27.66
C CYS A 43 12.81 2.14 26.49
N SER A 44 13.27 1.88 25.26
CA SER A 44 12.88 2.67 24.08
C SER A 44 11.82 1.97 23.23
N ALA A 45 10.60 2.53 23.21
CA ALA A 45 9.52 2.05 22.35
C ALA A 45 9.87 2.14 20.85
N VAL A 46 10.68 3.13 20.46
CA VAL A 46 11.16 3.31 19.07
C VAL A 46 12.03 2.12 18.65
N LEU A 47 13.00 1.74 19.49
CA LEU A 47 13.92 0.65 19.19
C LEU A 47 13.20 -0.70 19.20
N GLN A 48 12.29 -0.92 20.15
CA GLN A 48 11.46 -2.13 20.17
C GLN A 48 10.54 -2.22 18.94
N TYR A 49 10.03 -1.09 18.48
CA TYR A 49 9.22 -1.03 17.26
C TYR A 49 10.01 -1.46 16.03
N PHE A 50 11.22 -0.95 15.82
CA PHE A 50 12.08 -1.38 14.70
C PHE A 50 12.48 -2.85 14.79
N ILE A 51 12.79 -3.36 15.99
CA ILE A 51 13.05 -4.79 16.19
C ILE A 51 11.85 -5.62 15.76
N LYS A 52 10.63 -5.25 16.18
CA LYS A 52 9.42 -5.99 15.81
C LYS A 52 9.11 -5.90 14.31
N LEU A 53 9.27 -4.73 13.70
CA LEU A 53 9.08 -4.60 12.26
C LEU A 53 9.97 -5.59 11.50
N ASP A 54 11.27 -5.60 11.81
CA ASP A 54 12.24 -6.48 11.13
C ASP A 54 11.98 -7.96 11.42
N MET A 55 11.61 -8.30 12.67
CA MET A 55 11.27 -9.68 13.06
C MET A 55 10.12 -10.28 12.24
N PHE A 56 9.14 -9.46 11.88
CA PHE A 56 7.96 -9.90 11.12
C PHE A 56 8.01 -9.49 9.63
N GLY A 57 9.13 -8.92 9.17
CA GLY A 57 9.31 -8.52 7.77
C GLY A 57 8.44 -7.34 7.32
N TYR A 58 8.01 -6.49 8.26
CA TYR A 58 7.26 -5.26 7.95
C TYR A 58 8.19 -4.09 7.70
N LEU A 59 7.76 -3.16 6.83
CA LEU A 59 8.45 -1.90 6.56
C LEU A 59 7.65 -0.75 7.17
N ASP A 60 8.35 0.19 7.81
CA ASP A 60 7.74 1.47 8.17
C ASP A 60 7.71 2.38 6.94
N VAL A 61 6.50 2.66 6.45
CA VAL A 61 6.28 3.57 5.31
C VAL A 61 6.00 4.99 5.78
N SER A 62 5.88 5.21 7.09
CA SER A 62 5.60 6.52 7.67
C SER A 62 6.89 7.26 8.00
N GLY A 63 7.20 8.30 7.24
CA GLY A 63 8.45 9.08 7.37
C GLY A 63 8.60 9.91 8.67
N SER A 64 7.87 9.60 9.74
CA SER A 64 7.82 10.38 10.99
C SER A 64 7.93 9.50 12.24
N VAL A 65 9.05 8.78 12.39
CA VAL A 65 9.26 7.82 13.50
C VAL A 65 9.82 8.48 14.77
N ASP A 66 10.27 9.74 14.69
CA ASP A 66 11.08 10.37 15.75
C ASP A 66 10.30 10.81 17.00
N VAL A 67 8.99 10.54 17.10
CA VAL A 67 8.18 10.91 18.27
C VAL A 67 7.92 9.66 19.14
N PRO A 68 8.42 9.60 20.39
CA PRO A 68 8.26 8.44 21.27
C PRO A 68 6.81 8.03 21.52
N ALA A 69 5.90 9.02 21.67
CA ALA A 69 4.47 8.76 21.86
C ALA A 69 3.84 8.06 20.64
N ILE A 70 4.24 8.45 19.43
CA ILE A 70 3.79 7.82 18.18
C ILE A 70 4.33 6.39 18.09
N SER A 71 5.60 6.20 18.46
CA SER A 71 6.24 4.87 18.44
C SER A 71 5.64 3.89 19.44
N ALA A 72 5.25 4.34 20.64
CA ALA A 72 4.57 3.48 21.61
C ALA A 72 3.18 3.04 21.11
N THR A 73 2.40 3.96 20.53
CA THR A 73 1.11 3.65 19.91
C THR A 73 1.29 2.68 18.73
N ARG A 74 2.26 2.93 17.85
CA ARG A 74 2.57 2.05 16.71
C ARG A 74 3.02 0.66 17.15
N LEU A 75 3.85 0.57 18.18
CA LEU A 75 4.29 -0.71 18.75
C LEU A 75 3.11 -1.52 19.29
N SER A 76 2.16 -0.86 19.98
CA SER A 76 0.93 -1.49 20.46
C SER A 76 0.02 -1.93 19.31
N GLN A 77 -0.14 -1.10 18.27
CA GLN A 77 -0.92 -1.43 17.09
C GLN A 77 -0.31 -2.61 16.32
N LEU A 78 1.00 -2.62 16.12
CA LEU A 78 1.72 -3.72 15.48
C LEU A 78 1.58 -5.02 16.29
N GLY A 79 1.68 -4.94 17.62
CA GLY A 79 1.44 -6.10 18.50
C GLY A 79 0.04 -6.67 18.31
N ARG A 80 -1.00 -5.84 18.36
CA ARG A 80 -2.39 -6.27 18.11
C ARG A 80 -2.58 -6.86 16.72
N HIS A 81 -1.94 -6.28 15.71
CA HIS A 81 -2.00 -6.77 14.34
C HIS A 81 -1.40 -8.17 14.20
N ILE A 82 -0.22 -8.39 14.77
CA ILE A 82 0.47 -9.69 14.78
C ILE A 82 -0.36 -10.73 15.53
N ASP A 83 -0.90 -10.37 16.70
CA ASP A 83 -1.73 -11.27 17.50
C ASP A 83 -3.00 -11.69 16.75
N ALA A 84 -3.67 -10.73 16.10
CA ALA A 84 -4.85 -11.00 15.27
C ALA A 84 -4.51 -11.94 14.10
N TRP A 85 -3.38 -11.70 13.42
CA TRP A 85 -2.90 -12.58 12.34
C TRP A 85 -2.62 -14.01 12.81
N ASN A 86 -1.95 -14.16 13.96
CA ASN A 86 -1.59 -15.48 14.50
C ASN A 86 -2.82 -16.25 15.00
N LYS A 87 -3.82 -15.54 15.55
CA LYS A 87 -5.05 -16.15 16.07
C LYS A 87 -6.14 -16.33 15.00
N LEU A 88 -5.91 -15.81 13.79
CA LEU A 88 -6.95 -15.65 12.76
C LEU A 88 -8.19 -14.90 13.31
N ASP A 89 -7.96 -14.03 14.29
CA ASP A 89 -8.98 -13.19 14.92
C ASP A 89 -9.10 -11.90 14.09
N TRP A 90 -9.59 -12.09 12.87
CA TRP A 90 -9.85 -11.00 11.95
C TRP A 90 -10.97 -10.16 12.57
N MET A 91 -10.69 -8.88 12.88
CA MET A 91 -11.77 -7.96 13.25
C MET A 91 -12.83 -8.01 12.16
N GLU A 92 -14.01 -8.52 12.52
CA GLU A 92 -15.14 -8.77 11.62
C GLU A 92 -15.44 -7.52 10.80
N SER A 93 -14.94 -7.51 9.57
CA SER A 93 -15.28 -6.51 8.57
C SER A 93 -15.60 -7.24 7.28
N HIS A 94 -16.70 -8.03 7.34
CA HIS A 94 -17.30 -8.57 6.14
C HIS A 94 -17.88 -7.42 5.32
N ILE A 95 -17.09 -6.92 4.37
CA ILE A 95 -17.55 -5.95 3.40
C ILE A 95 -18.25 -6.72 2.28
N ARG A 96 -19.56 -6.51 2.14
CA ARG A 96 -20.30 -7.01 0.97
C ARG A 96 -19.95 -6.15 -0.22
N VAL A 97 -19.18 -6.72 -1.14
CA VAL A 97 -18.89 -6.11 -2.44
C VAL A 97 -20.04 -6.46 -3.38
N PRO A 98 -20.73 -5.48 -3.99
CA PRO A 98 -21.84 -5.72 -4.90
C PRO A 98 -21.32 -6.17 -6.27
N PHE A 99 -20.79 -7.40 -6.35
CA PHE A 99 -20.28 -7.98 -7.58
C PHE A 99 -21.45 -8.47 -8.45
N GLN A 100 -21.58 -7.97 -9.69
CA GLN A 100 -22.51 -8.51 -10.67
C GLN A 100 -21.80 -9.57 -11.54
N TYR A 101 -22.57 -10.49 -12.15
CA TYR A 101 -22.03 -11.68 -12.84
C TYR A 101 -21.12 -11.36 -14.05
N GLU A 102 -21.16 -10.12 -14.55
CA GLU A 102 -20.37 -9.64 -15.69
C GLU A 102 -19.32 -8.58 -15.30
N ASP A 103 -19.18 -8.27 -14.02
CA ASP A 103 -18.23 -7.26 -13.56
C ASP A 103 -16.80 -7.83 -13.57
N PHE A 104 -15.86 -7.04 -14.07
CA PHE A 104 -14.42 -7.29 -13.91
C PHE A 104 -13.88 -6.38 -12.82
N GLY A 105 -12.94 -6.86 -12.01
CA GLY A 105 -12.42 -6.12 -10.88
C GLY A 105 -10.90 -6.17 -10.76
N ILE A 106 -10.33 -5.08 -10.26
CA ILE A 106 -8.93 -4.98 -9.83
C ILE A 106 -8.86 -4.49 -8.40
N LEU A 107 -7.91 -5.01 -7.62
CA LEU A 107 -7.57 -4.52 -6.30
C LEU A 107 -6.19 -3.87 -6.35
N CYS A 108 -6.08 -2.59 -6.05
CA CYS A 108 -4.83 -1.86 -6.02
C CYS A 108 -4.76 -0.94 -4.78
N GLN A 109 -3.76 -1.13 -3.93
CA GLN A 109 -3.50 -0.33 -2.73
C GLN A 109 -4.73 -0.08 -1.83
N GLY A 110 -5.57 -1.09 -1.64
CA GLY A 110 -6.78 -0.98 -0.81
C GLY A 110 -7.99 -0.39 -1.52
N ILE A 111 -7.92 -0.09 -2.82
CA ILE A 111 -9.08 0.24 -3.65
C ILE A 111 -9.44 -0.97 -4.50
N ILE A 112 -10.68 -1.43 -4.38
CA ILE A 112 -11.30 -2.36 -5.32
C ILE A 112 -12.03 -1.51 -6.36
N ALA A 113 -11.65 -1.59 -7.63
CA ALA A 113 -12.44 -1.04 -8.71
C ALA A 113 -13.04 -2.16 -9.54
N MET A 114 -14.35 -2.10 -9.72
CA MET A 114 -15.14 -3.01 -10.53
C MET A 114 -15.75 -2.21 -11.66
N PHE A 115 -15.88 -2.79 -12.84
CA PHE A 115 -16.49 -2.09 -13.97
C PHE A 115 -17.39 -2.99 -14.79
N ASN A 116 -18.40 -2.34 -15.36
CA ASN A 116 -19.23 -2.87 -16.43
C ASN A 116 -18.99 -2.04 -17.70
N LEU A 117 -19.81 -2.24 -18.73
CA LEU A 117 -19.66 -1.54 -20.01
C LEU A 117 -19.74 0.00 -19.93
N LYS A 118 -20.33 0.59 -18.88
CA LYS A 118 -20.60 2.05 -18.81
C LYS A 118 -20.28 2.71 -17.47
N SER A 119 -19.83 1.95 -16.48
CA SER A 119 -19.46 2.50 -15.19
C SER A 119 -18.37 1.71 -14.50
N VAL A 120 -17.66 2.40 -13.61
CA VAL A 120 -16.67 1.86 -12.68
C VAL A 120 -17.16 2.16 -11.27
N CYS A 121 -17.39 1.13 -10.46
CA CYS A 121 -17.64 1.21 -9.02
C CYS A 121 -16.33 1.02 -8.26
N CYS A 122 -15.95 1.99 -7.45
CA CYS A 122 -14.75 1.93 -6.62
C CYS A 122 -15.13 1.82 -5.15
N ILE A 123 -14.43 0.95 -4.43
CA ILE A 123 -14.57 0.69 -3.00
C ILE A 123 -13.20 0.83 -2.36
N GLN A 124 -13.06 1.82 -1.48
CA GLN A 124 -11.91 1.96 -0.61
C GLN A 124 -12.11 1.11 0.64
N LEU A 125 -11.21 0.14 0.80
CA LEU A 125 -11.15 -0.71 1.98
C LEU A 125 -10.67 0.13 3.18
N PRO A 126 -11.28 -0.06 4.36
CA PRO A 126 -10.85 0.63 5.55
C PRO A 126 -9.45 0.17 5.94
N HIS A 127 -8.63 1.11 6.39
CA HIS A 127 -7.33 0.80 6.99
C HIS A 127 -7.29 1.41 8.38
N LEU A 128 -7.71 0.63 9.38
CA LEU A 128 -7.89 1.07 10.77
C LEU A 128 -6.63 1.73 11.34
N MET A 129 -5.43 1.23 11.04
CA MET A 129 -4.18 1.80 11.54
C MET A 129 -3.83 3.17 10.91
N ARG A 130 -4.39 3.50 9.74
CA ARG A 130 -4.17 4.77 9.04
C ARG A 130 -5.38 5.71 9.15
N GLY A 131 -6.43 5.30 9.86
CA GLY A 131 -7.69 6.05 9.93
C GLY A 131 -8.42 6.17 8.58
N ILE A 132 -8.06 5.33 7.59
CA ILE A 132 -8.74 5.33 6.29
C ILE A 132 -10.10 4.70 6.49
N GLN A 133 -11.14 5.48 6.17
CA GLN A 133 -12.53 5.06 6.28
C GLN A 133 -12.95 4.23 5.08
N PHE A 134 -13.97 3.40 5.27
CA PHE A 134 -14.65 2.75 4.16
C PHE A 134 -15.37 3.81 3.31
N ARG A 135 -15.20 3.74 1.99
CA ARG A 135 -15.85 4.67 1.05
C ARG A 135 -16.19 3.93 -0.23
N THR A 136 -17.35 4.24 -0.81
CA THR A 136 -17.76 3.77 -2.13
C THR A 136 -18.11 4.95 -3.01
N TRP A 137 -17.69 4.93 -4.27
CA TRP A 137 -18.10 5.89 -5.29
C TRP A 137 -18.19 5.22 -6.65
N THR A 138 -18.99 5.80 -7.54
CA THR A 138 -19.17 5.29 -8.90
C THR A 138 -18.81 6.38 -9.88
N LEU A 139 -18.03 6.01 -10.90
CA LEU A 139 -17.77 6.80 -12.10
C LEU A 139 -18.63 6.17 -13.20
N GLY A 140 -19.52 6.94 -13.82
CA GLY A 140 -20.49 6.39 -14.77
C GLY A 140 -20.67 7.29 -15.98
N ASP A 141 -21.61 6.88 -16.83
CA ASP A 141 -22.03 7.61 -18.03
C ASP A 141 -20.89 7.85 -19.02
N PHE A 142 -19.95 6.90 -19.10
CA PHE A 142 -18.94 6.94 -20.16
C PHE A 142 -19.64 6.84 -21.51
N SER A 143 -19.25 7.73 -22.43
CA SER A 143 -19.79 7.79 -23.80
C SER A 143 -19.34 6.61 -24.67
N PHE A 144 -18.49 5.74 -24.12
CA PHE A 144 -17.88 4.59 -24.79
C PHE A 144 -17.99 3.33 -23.91
N PRO A 145 -17.98 2.13 -24.53
CA PRO A 145 -17.95 0.88 -23.78
C PRO A 145 -16.58 0.69 -23.12
N ILE A 146 -16.57 0.46 -21.80
CA ILE A 146 -15.36 0.12 -21.06
C ILE A 146 -14.95 -1.31 -21.41
N TYR A 147 -13.68 -1.48 -21.76
CA TYR A 147 -13.08 -2.78 -22.01
C TYR A 147 -12.11 -3.20 -20.90
N GLN A 148 -11.37 -2.24 -20.35
CA GLN A 148 -10.36 -2.48 -19.31
C GLN A 148 -10.17 -1.23 -18.47
N ILE A 149 -9.79 -1.42 -17.21
CA ILE A 149 -9.37 -0.34 -16.30
C ILE A 149 -7.99 -0.64 -15.71
N GLU A 150 -7.25 0.42 -15.36
CA GLU A 150 -6.04 0.35 -14.56
C GLU A 150 -6.02 1.49 -13.53
N ILE A 151 -5.46 1.23 -12.35
CA ILE A 151 -5.32 2.22 -11.27
C ILE A 151 -3.84 2.46 -11.01
N ASP A 152 -3.45 3.73 -11.01
CA ASP A 152 -2.18 4.20 -10.47
C ASP A 152 -2.44 5.13 -9.27
N PRO A 153 -2.36 4.61 -8.04
CA PRO A 153 -2.60 5.40 -6.84
C PRO A 153 -1.52 6.47 -6.61
N SER A 154 -0.30 6.27 -7.09
CA SER A 154 0.80 7.21 -6.89
C SER A 154 0.55 8.53 -7.62
N ASN A 155 -0.14 8.48 -8.75
CA ASN A 155 -0.56 9.66 -9.51
C ASN A 155 -2.05 9.99 -9.33
N ASN A 156 -2.74 9.29 -8.43
CA ASN A 156 -4.16 9.47 -8.20
C ASN A 156 -4.97 9.38 -9.52
N LEU A 157 -4.67 8.33 -10.30
CA LEU A 157 -5.12 8.16 -11.67
C LEU A 157 -5.93 6.88 -11.84
N LEU A 158 -7.10 7.01 -12.47
CA LEU A 158 -7.83 5.88 -13.04
C LEU A 158 -7.80 5.98 -14.55
N VAL A 159 -7.30 4.93 -15.19
CA VAL A 159 -7.27 4.78 -16.64
C VAL A 159 -8.44 3.90 -17.05
N VAL A 160 -9.27 4.41 -17.94
CA VAL A 160 -10.40 3.67 -18.52
C VAL A 160 -10.13 3.53 -20.02
N MET A 161 -10.08 2.28 -20.48
CA MET A 161 -9.78 1.96 -21.86
C MET A 161 -11.03 1.43 -22.56
N SER A 162 -11.24 1.89 -23.79
CA SER A 162 -12.26 1.36 -24.69
C SER A 162 -11.63 0.66 -25.87
N ARG A 163 -12.34 -0.31 -26.44
CA ARG A 163 -12.03 -0.83 -27.76
C ARG A 163 -12.90 -0.13 -28.78
N ILE A 164 -12.27 0.59 -29.71
CA ILE A 164 -12.96 1.09 -30.88
C ILE A 164 -13.01 -0.05 -31.91
N LEU A 165 -14.21 -0.52 -32.21
CA LEU A 165 -14.43 -1.30 -33.42
C LEU A 165 -14.31 -0.37 -34.63
N VAL A 166 -13.13 -0.32 -35.24
CA VAL A 166 -12.97 0.30 -36.56
C VAL A 166 -13.77 -0.56 -37.53
N ARG A 167 -14.84 -0.01 -38.12
CA ARG A 167 -15.53 -0.64 -39.25
C ARG A 167 -14.53 -0.74 -40.40
N VAL A 168 -14.03 -1.94 -40.65
CA VAL A 168 -13.28 -2.23 -41.87
C VAL A 168 -14.31 -2.46 -42.98
N SER A 169 -14.38 -1.53 -43.93
CA SER A 169 -15.02 -1.81 -45.21
C SER A 169 -14.15 -2.79 -45.97
N LEU A 170 -14.60 -4.05 -46.03
CA LEU A 170 -13.97 -5.06 -46.88
C LEU A 170 -14.42 -4.82 -48.32
N SER A 171 -13.56 -4.20 -49.13
CA SER A 171 -13.72 -4.27 -50.58
C SER A 171 -13.18 -5.62 -51.07
N ILE A 172 -14.06 -6.47 -51.58
CA ILE A 172 -13.67 -7.74 -52.20
C ILE A 172 -13.05 -7.42 -53.57
N SER A 173 -11.73 -7.61 -53.70
CA SER A 173 -11.06 -7.66 -54.99
C SER A 173 -10.87 -9.12 -55.38
N SER A 174 -11.29 -9.50 -56.58
CA SER A 174 -11.28 -10.87 -57.09
C SER A 174 -9.88 -11.48 -57.33
N ARG A 175 -8.79 -10.82 -56.93
CA ARG A 175 -7.42 -11.26 -57.25
C ARG A 175 -6.41 -11.34 -56.10
N PHE A 176 -6.66 -10.87 -54.88
CA PHE A 176 -5.67 -10.94 -53.77
C PHE A 176 -6.30 -11.00 -52.37
N PRO A 177 -5.62 -11.60 -51.36
CA PRO A 177 -6.18 -11.79 -50.02
C PRO A 177 -6.39 -10.47 -49.26
N ILE A 178 -7.39 -10.49 -48.39
CA ILE A 178 -7.88 -9.39 -47.55
C ILE A 178 -6.71 -8.73 -46.79
N LYS A 179 -6.47 -7.44 -47.05
CA LYS A 179 -5.64 -6.59 -46.18
C LYS A 179 -6.54 -5.94 -45.12
N ALA A 180 -6.50 -6.45 -43.90
CA ALA A 180 -7.03 -5.78 -42.72
C ALA A 180 -5.87 -5.15 -41.94
N ARG A 181 -5.97 -3.85 -41.65
CA ARG A 181 -5.11 -3.17 -40.67
C ARG A 181 -6.04 -2.55 -39.62
N ILE A 182 -5.93 -3.00 -38.38
CA ILE A 182 -6.71 -2.48 -37.25
C ILE A 182 -5.82 -2.44 -36.01
N GLN A 183 -5.73 -1.28 -35.36
CA GLN A 183 -6.09 -1.05 -33.95
C GLN A 183 -5.76 0.39 -33.58
N GLU A 184 -6.76 1.11 -33.08
CA GLU A 184 -6.57 2.38 -32.37
C GLU A 184 -7.21 2.21 -30.99
N LEU A 185 -6.42 2.44 -29.94
CA LEU A 185 -6.82 2.40 -28.55
C LEU A 185 -7.14 3.83 -28.13
N GLN A 186 -8.37 4.08 -27.66
CA GLN A 186 -8.66 5.34 -26.97
C GLN A 186 -8.43 5.14 -25.48
N VAL A 187 -7.42 5.85 -24.96
CA VAL A 187 -7.09 5.92 -23.55
C VAL A 187 -7.63 7.23 -23.00
N THR A 188 -8.56 7.18 -22.07
CA THR A 188 -9.08 8.38 -21.40
C THR A 188 -8.59 8.38 -19.95
N PHE A 189 -7.95 9.47 -19.56
CA PHE A 189 -7.40 9.67 -18.23
C PHE A 189 -8.39 10.43 -17.37
N PHE A 190 -8.69 9.89 -16.18
CA PHE A 190 -9.50 10.59 -15.18
C PHE A 190 -8.63 10.90 -13.97
N SER A 191 -8.47 12.20 -13.68
CA SER A 191 -7.94 12.67 -12.42
C SER A 191 -9.08 13.26 -11.59
N ARG A 192 -9.44 12.57 -10.52
CA ARG A 192 -10.21 13.11 -9.40
C ARG A 192 -9.49 12.66 -8.13
N PRO A 193 -9.48 13.46 -7.05
CA PRO A 193 -8.97 12.99 -5.76
C PRO A 193 -9.72 11.72 -5.35
N LEU A 194 -9.03 10.57 -5.38
CA LEU A 194 -9.48 9.28 -4.84
C LEU A 194 -9.53 9.38 -3.31
#